data_AF-A0A0C2WK41-F1
#
_entry.id   AF-A0A0C2WK41-F1
#
_cell.length_a   1.000
_cell.length_b   1.000
_cell.length_c   1.000
_cell.angle_alpha   90.00
_cell.angle_beta   90.00
_cell.angle_gamma   90.00
#
_symmetry.space_group_name_H-M   'P 1'
#
loop_
_entity.id
_entity.type
_entity.pdbx_description
1 polymer ?
#
loop_
_entity_poly.entity_id
_entity_poly.type
_entity_poly.pdbx_seq_one_letter_code
_entity_poly.pdbx_strand_id
1 'polypeptide(L)'
;MLAKQVKYFDAIRTVIPAISECLKDVDSNVRSNATFTLVGLAEQDGFTDAIRTVVPPIAACLKDVNQSVASNAVSALEKLAKRADFYDVVRAVVPPLTEALNEHEYYIGLLLFSRTISYQTAGFDV
;
A
#
# COMPACT_ATOMS: atom_id res chain seq x y z
N MET A 1 -18.37 26.04 -5.25
CA MET A 1 -18.20 24.57 -5.43
C MET A 1 -16.83 24.09 -4.95
N LEU A 2 -15.73 24.80 -5.27
CA LEU A 2 -14.35 24.45 -4.86
C LEU A 2 -14.13 24.39 -3.34
N ALA A 3 -14.61 25.36 -2.56
CA ALA A 3 -14.45 25.38 -1.10
C ALA A 3 -15.10 24.16 -0.39
N LYS A 4 -16.17 23.61 -0.96
CA LYS A 4 -16.85 22.43 -0.41
C LYS A 4 -16.03 21.17 -0.65
N GLN A 5 -15.40 21.04 -1.83
CA GLN A 5 -14.53 19.91 -2.13
C GLN A 5 -13.26 19.92 -1.27
N VAL A 6 -12.61 21.07 -1.10
CA VAL A 6 -11.42 21.18 -0.23
C VAL A 6 -11.74 20.70 1.19
N LYS A 7 -12.87 21.11 1.76
CA LYS A 7 -13.28 20.66 3.11
C LYS A 7 -13.51 19.15 3.21
N TYR A 8 -14.00 18.49 2.15
CA TYR A 8 -14.15 17.03 2.15
C TYR A 8 -12.81 16.31 2.05
N PHE A 9 -11.86 16.82 1.25
CA PHE A 9 -10.51 16.27 1.18
C PHE A 9 -9.81 16.35 2.54
N ASP A 10 -9.91 17.48 3.24
CA ASP A 10 -9.34 17.64 4.58
C ASP A 10 -9.96 16.65 5.57
N ALA A 11 -11.29 16.50 5.54
CA ALA A 11 -11.97 15.52 6.40
C ALA A 11 -11.51 14.08 6.10
N ILE A 12 -11.36 13.70 4.83
CA ILE A 12 -10.87 12.38 4.46
C ILE A 12 -9.43 12.17 4.93
N ARG A 13 -8.55 13.18 4.81
CA ARG A 13 -7.17 13.09 5.32
C ARG A 13 -7.13 12.79 6.81
N THR A 14 -8.01 13.41 7.59
CA THR A 14 -8.03 13.20 9.05
C THR A 14 -8.46 11.79 9.47
N VAL A 15 -9.13 11.02 8.60
CA VAL A 15 -9.56 9.65 8.93
C VAL A 15 -8.59 8.58 8.45
N ILE A 16 -7.63 8.90 7.57
CA ILE A 16 -6.62 7.93 7.10
C ILE A 16 -5.88 7.23 8.26
N PRO A 17 -5.42 7.94 9.32
CA PRO A 17 -4.80 7.28 10.47
C PRO A 17 -5.75 6.30 11.18
N ALA A 18 -7.03 6.64 11.30
CA ALA A 18 -8.02 5.75 11.93
C ALA A 18 -8.26 4.49 11.08
N ILE A 19 -8.33 4.64 9.75
CA ILE A 19 -8.42 3.49 8.83
C ILE A 19 -7.15 2.63 8.93
N SER A 20 -5.97 3.24 9.11
CA SER A 20 -4.73 2.51 9.32
C SER A 20 -4.74 1.69 10.62
N GLU A 21 -5.40 2.16 11.69
CA GLU A 21 -5.55 1.36 12.91
C GLU A 21 -6.50 0.16 12.70
N CYS A 22 -7.50 0.28 11.82
CA CYS A 22 -8.36 -0.84 11.45
C CYS A 22 -7.61 -1.99 10.74
N LEU A 23 -6.38 -1.77 10.26
CA LEU A 23 -5.52 -2.86 9.75
C LEU A 23 -5.06 -3.83 10.84
N LYS A 24 -5.22 -3.47 12.12
CA LYS A 24 -4.89 -4.31 13.28
C LYS A 24 -6.13 -4.87 13.98
N ASP A 25 -7.31 -4.67 13.41
CA ASP A 25 -8.57 -5.11 14.01
C ASP A 25 -8.60 -6.63 14.17
N VAL A 26 -9.32 -7.12 15.16
CA VAL A 26 -9.46 -8.57 15.41
C VAL A 26 -10.26 -9.25 14.29
N ASP A 27 -11.21 -8.54 13.68
CA ASP A 27 -12.03 -9.04 12.58
C ASP A 27 -11.30 -8.88 11.23
N SER A 28 -11.08 -10.00 10.55
CA SER A 28 -10.45 -10.02 9.22
C SER A 28 -11.24 -9.24 8.16
N ASN A 29 -12.56 -9.13 8.29
CA ASN A 29 -13.38 -8.32 7.38
C ASN A 29 -13.07 -6.84 7.55
N VAL A 30 -12.86 -6.38 8.79
CA VAL A 30 -12.49 -4.99 9.08
C VAL A 30 -11.10 -4.70 8.50
N ARG A 31 -10.12 -5.59 8.75
CA ARG A 31 -8.77 -5.46 8.17
C ARG A 31 -8.80 -5.45 6.64
N SER A 32 -9.56 -6.35 6.03
CA SER A 32 -9.72 -6.45 4.57
C SER A 32 -10.30 -5.17 3.97
N ASN A 33 -11.38 -4.65 4.58
CA ASN A 33 -12.02 -3.40 4.16
C ASN A 33 -11.12 -2.19 4.36
N ALA A 34 -10.32 -2.15 5.43
CA ALA A 34 -9.35 -1.11 5.68
C ALA A 34 -8.28 -1.09 4.57
N THR A 35 -7.68 -2.24 4.25
CA THR A 35 -6.71 -2.36 3.15
C THR A 35 -7.31 -1.89 1.82
N PHE A 36 -8.51 -2.37 1.49
CA PHE A 36 -9.21 -1.96 0.25
C PHE A 36 -9.46 -0.45 0.18
N THR A 37 -9.90 0.15 1.30
CA THR A 37 -10.19 1.59 1.38
C THR A 37 -8.92 2.41 1.19
N LEU A 38 -7.81 2.04 1.83
CA LEU A 38 -6.54 2.76 1.71
C LEU A 38 -5.99 2.71 0.28
N VAL A 39 -6.18 1.60 -0.44
CA VAL A 39 -5.83 1.50 -1.86
C VAL A 39 -6.66 2.44 -2.72
N GLY A 40 -7.97 2.51 -2.50
CA GLY A 40 -8.83 3.44 -3.24
C GLY A 40 -8.45 4.90 -3.00
N LEU A 41 -8.06 5.24 -1.77
CA LEU A 41 -7.53 6.57 -1.44
C LEU A 41 -6.17 6.82 -2.10
N ALA A 42 -5.35 5.79 -2.24
CA ALA A 42 -4.07 5.87 -2.92
C ALA A 42 -4.16 6.12 -4.43
N GLU A 43 -5.35 5.98 -5.04
CA GLU A 43 -5.59 6.32 -6.44
C GLU A 43 -5.91 7.82 -6.62
N GLN A 44 -6.08 8.57 -5.52
CA GLN A 44 -6.36 10.01 -5.53
C GLN A 44 -5.10 10.82 -5.21
N ASP A 45 -4.72 11.77 -6.07
CA ASP A 45 -3.48 12.56 -5.92
C ASP A 45 -3.47 13.44 -4.66
N GLY A 46 -4.63 13.73 -4.08
CA GLY A 46 -4.78 14.56 -2.88
C GLY A 46 -4.39 13.87 -1.57
N PHE A 47 -4.04 12.58 -1.57
CA PHE A 47 -3.74 11.81 -0.36
C PHE A 47 -2.36 11.17 -0.35
N THR A 48 -1.50 11.45 -1.33
CA THR A 48 -0.19 10.80 -1.49
C THR A 48 0.63 10.80 -0.20
N ASP A 49 0.80 11.94 0.46
CA ASP A 49 1.60 12.03 1.68
C ASP A 49 1.01 11.22 2.83
N ALA A 50 -0.31 11.27 3.02
CA ALA A 50 -1.00 10.50 4.04
C ALA A 50 -0.90 9.00 3.76
N ILE A 51 -1.07 8.58 2.51
CA ILE A 51 -1.01 7.17 2.12
C ILE A 51 0.41 6.61 2.22
N ARG A 52 1.44 7.42 1.96
CA ARG A 52 2.84 6.99 2.17
C ARG A 52 3.08 6.51 3.60
N THR A 53 2.41 7.10 4.59
CA THR A 53 2.54 6.68 6.00
C THR A 53 1.90 5.32 6.30
N VAL A 54 0.94 4.86 5.48
CA VAL A 54 0.24 3.58 5.69
C VAL A 54 0.83 2.42 4.89
N VAL A 55 1.84 2.66 4.05
CA VAL A 55 2.52 1.60 3.28
C VAL A 55 3.14 0.53 4.20
N PRO A 56 3.86 0.87 5.29
CA PRO A 56 4.37 -0.15 6.20
C PRO A 56 3.26 -0.96 6.92
N PRO A 57 2.17 -0.34 7.44
CA PRO A 57 1.00 -1.08 7.92
C PRO A 57 0.37 -2.03 6.88
N ILE A 58 0.24 -1.61 5.62
CA ILE A 58 -0.26 -2.48 4.54
C ILE A 58 0.72 -3.64 4.32
N ALA A 59 2.03 -3.40 4.33
CA ALA A 59 3.03 -4.45 4.19
C ALA A 59 2.98 -5.48 5.34
N ALA A 60 2.66 -5.06 6.56
CA ALA A 60 2.46 -5.98 7.67
C ALA A 60 1.27 -6.94 7.44
N CYS A 61 0.24 -6.50 6.72
CA CYS A 61 -0.93 -7.31 6.36
C CYS A 61 -0.60 -8.45 5.38
N LEU A 62 0.59 -8.47 4.78
CA LEU A 62 1.04 -9.62 3.97
C LEU A 62 1.26 -10.88 4.81
N LYS A 63 1.51 -10.74 6.11
CA LYS A 63 1.65 -11.86 7.06
C LYS A 63 0.32 -12.22 7.74
N ASP A 64 -0.80 -11.69 7.26
CA ASP A 64 -2.08 -11.92 7.89
C ASP A 64 -2.50 -13.39 7.75
N VAL A 65 -3.02 -13.96 8.84
CA VAL A 65 -3.52 -15.35 8.85
C VAL A 65 -4.73 -15.54 7.94
N ASN A 66 -5.48 -14.47 7.66
CA ASN A 66 -6.57 -14.48 6.72
C ASN A 66 -6.05 -14.20 5.29
N GLN A 67 -6.20 -15.19 4.42
CA GLN A 67 -5.71 -15.12 3.04
C GLN A 67 -6.31 -13.97 2.22
N SER A 68 -7.56 -13.55 2.50
CA SER A 68 -8.17 -12.41 1.81
C SER A 68 -7.50 -11.09 2.20
N VAL A 69 -7.11 -10.93 3.47
CA VAL A 69 -6.38 -9.75 3.93
C VAL A 69 -4.99 -9.70 3.30
N ALA A 70 -4.27 -10.83 3.32
CA ALA A 70 -2.96 -10.95 2.68
C ALA A 70 -3.04 -10.66 1.17
N SER A 71 -4.00 -11.25 0.45
CA SER A 71 -4.20 -11.02 -0.99
C SER A 71 -4.54 -9.56 -1.31
N ASN A 72 -5.33 -8.89 -0.46
CA ASN A 72 -5.63 -7.47 -0.63
C ASN A 72 -4.39 -6.60 -0.39
N ALA A 73 -3.53 -6.94 0.57
CA ALA A 73 -2.28 -6.24 0.82
C ALA A 73 -1.29 -6.38 -0.35
N VAL A 74 -1.25 -7.56 -0.97
CA VAL A 74 -0.51 -7.79 -2.22
C VAL A 74 -1.00 -6.86 -3.32
N SER A 75 -2.30 -6.89 -3.59
CA SER A 75 -2.91 -6.07 -4.64
C SER A 75 -2.68 -4.57 -4.37
N ALA A 76 -2.74 -4.17 -3.11
CA ALA A 76 -2.45 -2.82 -2.66
C ALA A 76 -1.02 -2.39 -3.03
N LEU A 77 -0.02 -3.17 -2.62
CA LEU A 77 1.38 -2.85 -2.87
C LEU A 77 1.74 -2.90 -4.35
N GLU A 78 1.14 -3.80 -5.13
CA GLU A 78 1.31 -3.85 -6.58
C GLU A 78 0.79 -2.57 -7.26
N LYS A 79 -0.39 -2.10 -6.85
CA LYS A 79 -0.97 -0.85 -7.35
C LYS A 79 -0.13 0.35 -6.96
N LEU A 80 0.34 0.41 -5.71
CA LEU A 80 1.22 1.49 -5.24
C LEU A 80 2.55 1.49 -5.99
N ALA A 81 3.14 0.32 -6.26
CA ALA A 81 4.38 0.18 -7.02
C ALA A 81 4.26 0.63 -8.49
N LYS A 82 3.03 0.74 -9.04
CA LYS A 82 2.79 1.29 -10.39
C LYS A 82 2.89 2.82 -10.43
N ARG A 83 2.87 3.48 -9.27
CA ARG A 83 2.92 4.93 -9.14
C ARG A 83 4.30 5.38 -8.69
N ALA A 84 4.89 6.32 -9.43
CA ALA A 84 6.19 6.90 -9.09
C ALA A 84 6.20 7.50 -7.66
N ASP A 85 5.08 8.08 -7.22
CA ASP A 85 4.93 8.74 -5.92
C ASP A 85 5.08 7.80 -4.72
N PHE A 86 5.00 6.48 -4.90
CA PHE A 86 5.08 5.48 -3.82
C PHE A 86 6.25 4.51 -4.00
N TYR A 87 7.04 4.68 -5.06
CA TYR A 87 8.06 3.72 -5.45
C TYR A 87 9.12 3.50 -4.35
N ASP A 88 9.64 4.58 -3.78
CA ASP A 88 10.66 4.55 -2.74
C ASP A 88 10.15 3.90 -1.44
N VAL A 89 8.93 4.22 -1.03
CA VAL A 89 8.34 3.66 0.20
C VAL A 89 7.94 2.19 0.02
N VAL A 90 7.43 1.80 -1.15
CA VAL A 90 7.16 0.38 -1.45
C VAL A 90 8.48 -0.40 -1.53
N ARG A 91 9.51 0.15 -2.18
CA ARG A 91 10.84 -0.46 -2.22
C ARG A 91 11.42 -0.66 -0.81
N ALA A 92 11.24 0.28 0.10
CA ALA A 92 11.75 0.17 1.46
C ALA A 92 11.16 -1.02 2.23
N VAL A 93 9.94 -1.45 1.89
CA VAL A 93 9.30 -2.59 2.54
C VAL A 93 9.56 -3.92 1.82
N VAL A 94 10.14 -3.94 0.61
CA VAL A 94 10.43 -5.20 -0.13
C VAL A 94 11.43 -6.12 0.60
N PRO A 95 12.60 -5.66 1.11
CA PRO A 95 13.57 -6.56 1.73
C PRO A 95 13.02 -7.30 2.97
N PRO A 96 12.30 -6.65 3.91
CA PRO A 96 11.62 -7.36 4.99
C PRO A 96 10.56 -8.37 4.54
N LEU A 97 10.05 -8.27 3.31
CA LEU A 97 9.02 -9.16 2.76
C LEU A 97 9.60 -10.40 2.09
N THR A 98 10.79 -10.32 1.49
CA THR A 98 11.43 -11.51 0.89
C THR A 98 11.79 -12.58 1.94
N GLU A 99 11.99 -12.18 3.19
CA GLU A 99 12.21 -13.09 4.33
C GLU A 99 10.91 -13.63 4.94
N ALA A 100 9.78 -13.02 4.59
CA ALA A 100 8.49 -13.21 5.25
C ALA A 100 7.48 -14.04 4.45
N LEU A 101 7.62 -14.09 3.13
CA LEU A 101 6.61 -14.64 2.22
C LEU A 101 6.85 -16.14 2.00
N ASN A 102 5.77 -16.91 2.06
CA ASN A 102 5.76 -18.36 1.85
C ASN A 102 5.91 -18.67 0.34
N GLU A 103 6.16 -19.93 -0.08
CA GLU A 103 6.27 -20.28 -1.52
C GLU A 103 5.07 -19.79 -2.37
N HIS A 104 3.87 -19.76 -1.78
CA HIS A 104 2.64 -19.30 -2.42
C HIS A 104 2.58 -17.78 -2.64
N GLU A 105 3.44 -17.03 -1.93
CA GLU A 105 3.52 -15.57 -1.94
C GLU A 105 4.85 -15.06 -2.53
N TYR A 106 5.81 -15.96 -2.76
CA TYR A 106 7.12 -15.68 -3.34
C TYR A 106 7.05 -14.99 -4.71
N TYR A 107 6.04 -15.32 -5.52
CA TYR A 107 5.79 -14.66 -6.81
C TYR A 107 5.59 -13.14 -6.66
N ILE A 108 5.01 -12.70 -5.55
CA ILE A 108 4.74 -11.29 -5.26
C ILE A 108 6.03 -10.56 -4.87
N GLY A 109 6.87 -11.19 -4.06
CA GLY A 109 8.23 -10.71 -3.78
C GLY A 109 9.02 -10.52 -5.07
N LEU A 110 8.95 -11.49 -6.01
CA LEU A 110 9.61 -11.42 -7.31
C LEU A 110 9.04 -10.31 -8.23
N LEU A 111 7.73 -10.10 -8.24
CA LEU A 111 7.06 -9.06 -9.04
C LEU A 111 7.43 -7.65 -8.57
N LEU A 112 7.40 -7.42 -7.26
CA LEU A 112 7.83 -6.16 -6.67
C LEU A 112 9.33 -5.94 -6.92
N PHE A 113 10.16 -6.98 -6.71
CA PHE A 113 11.60 -6.92 -6.92
C PHE A 113 11.99 -6.64 -8.38
N SER A 114 11.40 -7.35 -9.35
CA SER A 114 11.67 -7.16 -10.79
C SER A 114 11.34 -5.73 -11.25
N ARG A 115 10.22 -5.16 -10.80
CA ARG A 115 9.85 -3.77 -11.08
C ARG A 115 10.80 -2.76 -10.44
N THR A 116 11.31 -3.08 -9.25
CA THR A 116 12.32 -2.26 -8.58
C THR A 116 13.63 -2.22 -9.38
N ILE A 117 14.00 -3.33 -10.03
CA ILE A 117 15.18 -3.39 -10.89
C ILE A 117 14.94 -2.71 -12.25
N SER A 118 13.77 -2.89 -12.87
CA SER A 118 13.46 -2.28 -14.18
C SER A 118 13.47 -0.75 -14.16
N TYR A 119 13.07 -0.11 -13.06
CA TYR A 119 13.19 1.35 -12.91
C TYR A 119 14.65 1.81 -12.80
N GLN A 120 15.53 0.97 -12.26
CA GLN A 120 16.96 1.28 -12.11
C GLN A 120 17.68 1.29 -13.46
N THR A 121 17.24 0.48 -14.42
CA THR A 121 17.79 0.45 -15.79
C THR A 121 17.21 1.52 -16.71
N ALA A 122 16.08 2.13 -16.34
CA ALA A 122 15.44 3.21 -17.12
C ALA A 122 15.85 4.62 -16.65
N GLY A 123 16.65 4.74 -15.59
CA GLY A 123 16.97 6.00 -14.91
C GLY A 123 18.43 6.46 -14.97
N PHE A 124 19.26 5.90 -15.85
CA PHE A 124 20.61 6.39 -16.13
C PHE A 124 20.77 6.72 -17.62
N ASP A 125 20.04 7.73 -18.07
CA ASP A 125 20.36 8.50 -19.28
C ASP A 125 20.15 9.99 -18.94
N VAL A 126 21.11 10.57 -18.21
CA VAL A 126 21.46 12.01 -18.22
C VAL A 126 22.98 12.11 -18.07
#